data_AF-A0A9C8WRM2-F1
#
_entry.id   AF-A0A9C8WRM2-F1
#
_cell.length_a   1.000
_cell.length_b   1.000
_cell.length_c   1.000
_cell.angle_alpha   90.00
_cell.angle_beta   90.00
_cell.angle_gamma   90.00
#
_symmetry.space_group_name_H-M   'P 1'
#
loop_
_entity.id
_entity.type
_entity.pdbx_description
1 polymer ?
#
loop_
_entity_poly.entity_id
_entity_poly.type
_entity_poly.pdbx_seq_one_letter_code
_entity_poly.pdbx_strand_id
1 'polypeptide(L)'
;MERTGTMKRIQVQTIILALLFSCISTCLYPDPAAAALKQYVTKYREIQVSKEQRRRLKRYDYLIKYFCSFSFFQPRHKVNPEFIRALILAESNANPRAKSNKNAKGLTQIVYATGQQAARDLLKKNIRFRYVSTKKLRNLRPEDLYNPAVNILLACYLIAKYNYQHNGKLDLVVSAWNAGEYSIKNSKPAQYKETLNHIGKVNGYFVYFLNRRNKGNRYAYRR
;
A
#
# COMPACT_ATOMS: atom_id res chain seq x y z
N MET A 1 -8.47 -5.99 74.14
CA MET A 1 -9.35 -6.42 73.03
C MET A 1 -8.76 -5.87 71.74
N GLU A 2 -7.84 -6.61 71.12
CA GLU A 2 -7.20 -6.21 69.86
C GLU A 2 -6.88 -7.46 69.05
N ARG A 3 -7.78 -7.88 68.15
CA ARG A 3 -7.50 -8.86 67.07
C ARG A 3 -8.49 -8.68 65.92
N THR A 4 -8.39 -7.59 65.16
CA THR A 4 -9.14 -7.43 63.88
C THR A 4 -8.36 -6.70 62.79
N GLY A 5 -7.02 -6.69 62.84
CA GLY A 5 -6.18 -5.96 61.87
C GLY A 5 -5.50 -6.82 60.79
N THR A 6 -5.29 -8.11 61.02
CA THR A 6 -4.35 -8.92 60.22
C THR A 6 -4.97 -9.71 59.08
N MET A 7 -6.28 -9.97 59.10
CA MET A 7 -6.95 -10.79 58.08
C MET A 7 -7.23 -10.07 56.75
N LYS A 8 -7.18 -8.72 56.70
CA LYS A 8 -7.43 -7.97 55.45
C LYS A 8 -6.21 -7.80 54.54
N ARG A 9 -4.97 -7.93 55.06
CA ARG A 9 -3.75 -7.77 54.24
C ARG A 9 -3.38 -8.99 53.40
N ILE A 10 -3.70 -10.20 53.89
CA ILE A 10 -3.35 -11.46 53.21
C ILE A 10 -4.24 -11.68 51.97
N GLN A 11 -5.53 -11.36 52.04
CA GLN A 11 -6.43 -11.50 50.87
C GLN A 11 -6.10 -10.54 49.72
N VAL A 12 -5.57 -9.34 50.01
CA VAL A 12 -5.22 -8.36 48.97
C VAL A 12 -3.94 -8.74 48.22
N GLN A 13 -2.96 -9.35 48.89
CA GLN A 13 -1.73 -9.81 48.23
C GLN A 13 -1.97 -11.03 47.33
N THR A 14 -2.88 -11.94 47.68
CA THR A 14 -3.21 -13.11 46.84
C THR A 14 -4.00 -12.71 45.59
N ILE A 15 -4.82 -11.65 45.64
CA ILE A 15 -5.58 -11.15 44.47
C ILE A 15 -4.67 -10.42 43.47
N ILE A 16 -3.62 -9.72 43.93
CA ILE A 16 -2.67 -9.04 43.04
C ILE A 16 -1.78 -10.06 42.29
N LEU A 17 -1.44 -11.19 42.92
CA LEU A 17 -0.65 -12.25 42.26
C LEU A 17 -1.48 -13.05 41.23
N ALA A 18 -2.79 -13.20 41.42
CA ALA A 18 -3.68 -13.86 40.47
C ALA A 18 -3.95 -13.01 39.20
N LEU A 19 -3.88 -11.69 39.29
CA LEU A 19 -4.01 -10.80 38.13
C LEU A 19 -2.73 -10.71 37.27
N LEU A 20 -1.57 -11.06 37.83
CA LEU A 20 -0.31 -11.11 37.08
C LEU A 20 -0.14 -12.40 36.25
N PHE A 21 -0.83 -13.49 36.61
CA PHE A 21 -0.82 -14.74 35.84
C PHE A 21 -1.90 -14.84 34.75
N SER A 22 -2.94 -14.00 34.80
CA SER A 22 -3.97 -13.92 33.76
C SER A 22 -3.48 -13.26 32.46
N CYS A 23 -2.43 -12.43 32.54
CA CYS A 23 -1.94 -11.65 31.40
C CYS A 23 -0.89 -12.36 30.53
N ILE A 24 -0.48 -13.60 30.83
CA ILE A 24 0.58 -14.30 30.08
C ILE A 24 0.01 -15.36 29.12
N SER A 25 -1.27 -15.74 29.22
CA SER A 25 -1.83 -16.86 28.44
C SER A 25 -2.39 -16.48 27.05
N THR A 26 -2.25 -15.23 26.58
CA THR A 26 -2.74 -14.82 25.25
C THR A 26 -1.64 -14.72 24.16
N CYS A 27 -0.39 -15.05 24.47
CA CYS A 27 0.75 -14.82 23.56
C CYS A 27 1.34 -16.07 22.89
N LEU A 28 0.64 -17.22 22.87
CA LEU A 28 1.19 -18.47 22.30
C LEU A 28 0.65 -18.84 20.91
N TYR A 29 -0.39 -18.16 20.42
CA TYR A 29 -0.91 -18.41 19.08
C TYR A 29 -0.75 -17.16 18.22
N PRO A 30 0.00 -17.20 17.10
CA PRO A 30 0.04 -16.08 16.19
C PRO A 30 -1.38 -15.80 15.69
N ASP A 31 -1.79 -14.53 15.71
CA ASP A 31 -3.06 -14.07 15.13
C ASP A 31 -3.21 -14.75 13.75
N PRO A 32 -4.28 -15.55 13.50
CA PRO A 32 -4.46 -16.25 12.23
C PRO A 32 -4.34 -15.34 11.01
N ALA A 33 -4.74 -14.06 11.15
CA ALA A 33 -4.55 -13.05 10.11
C ALA A 33 -3.07 -12.73 9.84
N ALA A 34 -2.25 -12.62 10.88
CA ALA A 34 -0.81 -12.40 10.77
C ALA A 34 -0.11 -13.63 10.17
N ALA A 35 -0.52 -14.84 10.55
CA ALA A 35 0.00 -16.08 9.97
C ALA A 35 -0.31 -16.18 8.47
N ALA A 36 -1.54 -15.87 8.06
CA ALA A 36 -1.95 -15.86 6.66
C ALA A 36 -1.17 -14.83 5.83
N LEU A 37 -0.98 -13.61 6.35
CA LEU A 37 -0.17 -12.59 5.67
C LEU A 37 1.30 -13.03 5.53
N LYS A 38 1.88 -13.62 6.58
CA LYS A 38 3.25 -14.13 6.59
C LYS A 38 3.48 -15.15 5.47
N GLN A 39 2.51 -16.03 5.20
CA GLN A 39 2.60 -17.00 4.10
C GLN A 39 2.82 -16.31 2.75
N TYR A 40 2.05 -15.26 2.44
CA TYR A 40 2.16 -14.55 1.15
C TYR A 40 3.42 -13.68 1.07
N VAL A 41 3.86 -13.07 2.17
CA VAL A 41 5.14 -12.36 2.20
C VAL A 41 6.29 -13.33 1.90
N THR A 42 6.29 -14.52 2.51
CA THR A 42 7.28 -15.56 2.22
C THR A 42 7.23 -16.02 0.76
N LYS A 43 6.02 -16.27 0.23
CA LYS A 43 5.82 -16.70 -1.18
C LYS A 43 6.49 -15.79 -2.20
N TYR A 44 6.53 -14.48 -1.96
CA TYR A 44 7.09 -13.49 -2.90
C TYR A 44 8.43 -12.92 -2.46
N ARG A 45 9.05 -13.44 -1.38
CA ARG A 45 10.30 -12.92 -0.81
C ARG A 45 11.43 -12.82 -1.83
N GLU A 46 11.53 -13.80 -2.71
CA GLU A 46 12.63 -13.93 -3.68
C GLU A 46 12.21 -13.58 -5.10
N ILE A 47 11.05 -12.93 -5.27
CA ILE A 47 10.54 -12.57 -6.58
C ILE A 47 11.57 -11.78 -7.40
N GLN A 48 11.77 -12.21 -8.64
CA GLN A 48 12.66 -11.55 -9.58
C GLN A 48 11.87 -10.82 -10.65
N VAL A 49 12.37 -9.66 -11.06
CA VAL A 49 11.82 -8.93 -12.21
C VAL A 49 12.62 -9.26 -13.47
N SER A 50 11.96 -9.85 -14.46
CA SER A 50 12.59 -10.26 -15.72
C SER A 50 13.11 -9.07 -16.54
N LYS A 51 14.00 -9.34 -17.50
CA LYS A 51 14.48 -8.31 -18.45
C LYS A 51 13.33 -7.66 -19.21
N GLU A 52 12.34 -8.46 -19.60
CA GLU A 52 11.16 -7.98 -20.33
C GLU A 52 10.27 -7.10 -19.46
N GLN A 53 10.01 -7.49 -18.21
CA GLN A 53 9.25 -6.67 -17.27
C GLN A 53 9.91 -5.30 -17.03
N ARG A 54 11.25 -5.29 -16.85
CA ARG A 54 12.02 -4.04 -16.75
C ARG A 54 11.92 -3.20 -18.01
N ARG A 55 11.99 -3.81 -19.20
CA ARG A 55 11.85 -3.10 -20.48
C ARG A 55 10.48 -2.45 -20.63
N ARG A 56 9.40 -3.16 -20.24
CA ARG A 56 8.04 -2.61 -20.24
C ARG A 56 7.90 -1.42 -19.28
N LEU A 57 8.37 -1.56 -18.04
CA LEU A 57 8.34 -0.48 -17.05
C LEU A 57 9.11 0.76 -17.50
N LYS A 58 10.28 0.59 -18.12
CA LYS A 58 11.15 1.70 -18.56
C LYS A 58 10.40 2.71 -19.46
N ARG A 59 9.41 2.24 -20.23
CA ARG A 59 8.57 3.09 -21.09
C ARG A 59 7.79 4.16 -20.31
N TYR A 60 7.53 3.94 -19.03
CA TYR A 60 6.73 4.81 -18.18
C TYR A 60 7.55 5.53 -17.10
N ASP A 61 8.87 5.33 -17.05
CA ASP A 61 9.73 5.89 -15.99
C ASP A 61 9.64 7.41 -15.89
N TYR A 62 9.51 8.10 -17.02
CA TYR A 62 9.38 9.55 -17.03
C TYR A 62 8.07 10.03 -16.38
N LEU A 63 6.95 9.34 -16.61
CA LEU A 63 5.66 9.63 -15.97
C LEU A 63 5.70 9.29 -14.48
N ILE A 64 6.27 8.14 -14.12
CA ILE A 64 6.40 7.71 -12.72
C ILE A 64 7.23 8.75 -11.95
N LYS A 65 8.42 9.10 -12.44
CA LYS A 65 9.27 10.11 -11.79
C LYS A 65 8.58 11.47 -11.68
N TYR A 66 7.89 11.90 -12.74
CA TYR A 66 7.17 13.16 -12.76
C TYR A 66 6.02 13.18 -11.74
N PHE A 67 5.11 12.22 -11.74
CA PHE A 67 3.95 12.25 -10.85
C PHE A 67 4.33 11.94 -9.39
N CYS A 68 5.34 11.11 -9.15
CA CYS A 68 5.86 10.89 -7.80
C CYS A 68 6.62 12.11 -7.23
N SER A 69 6.95 13.14 -8.02
CA SER A 69 7.62 14.33 -7.48
C SER A 69 6.70 15.26 -6.71
N PHE A 70 5.38 15.07 -6.79
CA PHE A 70 4.36 15.89 -6.14
C PHE A 70 4.06 15.42 -4.71
N SER A 71 3.66 16.38 -3.87
CA SER A 71 3.13 16.15 -2.52
C SER A 71 1.65 16.52 -2.49
N PHE A 72 0.77 15.54 -2.27
CA PHE A 72 -0.69 15.74 -2.38
C PHE A 72 -1.39 16.06 -1.04
N PHE A 73 -0.84 15.60 0.09
CA PHE A 73 -1.49 15.67 1.41
C PHE A 73 -0.63 16.34 2.48
N GLN A 74 0.67 16.05 2.53
CA GLN A 74 1.61 16.70 3.46
C GLN A 74 2.79 17.27 2.68
N PRO A 75 3.25 18.50 2.99
CA PRO A 75 4.45 19.07 2.39
C PRO A 75 5.64 18.11 2.52
N ARG A 76 6.44 18.03 1.46
CA ARG A 76 7.64 17.16 1.36
C ARG A 76 7.38 15.65 1.43
N HIS A 77 6.16 15.19 1.71
CA HIS A 77 5.79 13.77 1.64
C HIS A 77 5.44 13.39 0.20
N LYS A 78 6.20 12.47 -0.38
CA LYS A 78 6.10 12.05 -1.79
C LYS A 78 5.94 10.53 -1.88
N VAL A 79 5.20 10.07 -2.88
CA VAL A 79 5.10 8.63 -3.15
C VAL A 79 6.42 8.12 -3.68
N ASN A 80 6.91 6.99 -3.15
CA ASN A 80 8.13 6.37 -3.62
C ASN A 80 7.94 5.81 -5.05
N PRO A 81 8.74 6.24 -6.04
CA PRO A 81 8.66 5.72 -7.42
C PRO A 81 8.78 4.20 -7.53
N GLU A 82 9.58 3.57 -6.66
CA GLU A 82 9.74 2.11 -6.65
C GLU A 82 8.48 1.38 -6.23
N PHE A 83 7.65 1.99 -5.37
CA PHE A 83 6.34 1.45 -5.00
C PHE A 83 5.38 1.48 -6.20
N ILE A 84 5.36 2.58 -6.96
CA ILE A 84 4.53 2.65 -8.17
C ILE A 84 4.98 1.64 -9.24
N ARG A 85 6.29 1.41 -9.41
CA ARG A 85 6.79 0.33 -10.29
C ARG A 85 6.32 -1.05 -9.82
N ALA A 86 6.40 -1.31 -8.52
CA ALA A 86 5.94 -2.56 -7.93
C ALA A 86 4.44 -2.77 -8.14
N LEU A 87 3.63 -1.74 -7.92
CA LEU A 87 2.19 -1.76 -8.13
C LEU A 87 1.83 -2.04 -9.59
N ILE A 88 2.47 -1.33 -10.55
CA ILE A 88 2.23 -1.54 -11.99
C ILE A 88 2.54 -3.00 -12.42
N LEU A 89 3.61 -3.60 -11.89
CA LEU A 89 3.93 -5.01 -12.19
C LEU A 89 2.95 -5.98 -11.52
N ALA A 90 2.55 -5.70 -10.29
CA ALA A 90 1.59 -6.54 -9.57
C ALA A 90 0.23 -6.58 -10.28
N GLU A 91 -0.22 -5.43 -10.78
CA GLU A 91 -1.56 -5.22 -11.34
C GLU A 91 -1.69 -5.66 -12.80
N SER A 92 -0.80 -5.19 -13.68
CA SER A 92 -0.97 -5.37 -15.13
C SER A 92 0.24 -5.95 -15.84
N ASN A 93 1.33 -6.20 -15.10
CA ASN A 93 2.63 -6.51 -15.69
C ASN A 93 3.08 -5.43 -16.70
N ALA A 94 2.80 -4.16 -16.38
CA ALA A 94 3.03 -2.99 -17.23
C ALA A 94 2.30 -3.02 -18.59
N ASN A 95 1.11 -3.63 -18.65
CA ASN A 95 0.24 -3.58 -19.82
C ASN A 95 -0.77 -2.41 -19.69
N PRO A 96 -0.65 -1.33 -20.49
CA PRO A 96 -1.53 -0.18 -20.40
C PRO A 96 -2.95 -0.46 -20.93
N ARG A 97 -3.16 -1.59 -21.62
CA ARG A 97 -4.46 -2.02 -22.15
C ARG A 97 -5.15 -3.09 -21.29
N ALA A 98 -4.56 -3.44 -20.13
CA ALA A 98 -5.12 -4.46 -19.25
C ALA A 98 -6.53 -4.07 -18.77
N LYS A 99 -7.44 -5.04 -18.79
CA LYS A 99 -8.82 -4.92 -18.28
C LYS A 99 -9.13 -6.15 -17.43
N SER A 100 -9.59 -5.98 -16.19
CA SER A 100 -10.05 -7.10 -15.37
C SER A 100 -11.53 -7.41 -15.59
N ASN A 101 -11.99 -8.56 -15.07
CA ASN A 101 -13.42 -8.92 -15.01
C ASN A 101 -14.24 -7.92 -14.18
N LYS A 102 -13.60 -7.25 -13.20
CA LYS A 102 -14.20 -6.17 -12.40
C LYS A 102 -14.13 -4.80 -13.10
N ASN A 103 -13.85 -4.77 -14.41
CA ASN A 103 -13.72 -3.56 -15.22
C ASN A 103 -12.62 -2.57 -14.78
N ALA A 104 -11.64 -3.05 -14.01
CA ALA A 104 -10.45 -2.30 -13.66
C ALA A 104 -9.52 -2.14 -14.88
N LYS A 105 -8.91 -0.97 -15.08
CA LYS A 105 -8.26 -0.60 -16.35
C LYS A 105 -6.83 -0.09 -16.19
N GLY A 106 -6.02 -0.38 -17.21
CA GLY A 106 -4.71 0.21 -17.41
C GLY A 106 -3.62 -0.37 -16.51
N LEU A 107 -2.52 0.40 -16.39
CA LEU A 107 -1.27 -0.03 -15.76
C LEU A 107 -1.44 -0.45 -14.30
N THR A 108 -2.31 0.24 -13.56
CA THR A 108 -2.54 -0.03 -12.14
C THR A 108 -3.93 -0.59 -11.87
N GLN A 109 -4.70 -0.98 -12.90
CA GLN A 109 -6.04 -1.56 -12.71
C GLN A 109 -6.96 -0.67 -11.84
N ILE A 110 -7.14 0.59 -12.24
CA ILE A 110 -8.08 1.50 -11.55
C ILE A 110 -9.50 1.21 -12.06
N VAL A 111 -10.47 1.10 -11.15
CA VAL A 111 -11.90 1.07 -11.49
C VAL A 111 -12.39 2.50 -11.75
N TYR A 112 -13.28 2.67 -12.72
CA TYR A 112 -13.72 4.00 -13.19
C TYR A 112 -14.26 4.90 -12.07
N ALA A 113 -15.14 4.39 -11.20
CA ALA A 113 -15.68 5.18 -10.10
C ALA A 113 -14.59 5.74 -9.16
N THR A 114 -13.59 4.91 -8.83
CA THR A 114 -12.43 5.30 -8.02
C THR A 114 -11.59 6.36 -8.72
N GLY A 115 -11.32 6.18 -10.02
CA GLY A 115 -10.57 7.14 -10.83
C GLY A 115 -11.30 8.49 -10.94
N GLN A 116 -12.62 8.47 -11.09
CA GLN A 116 -13.45 9.67 -11.16
C GLN A 116 -13.43 10.45 -9.84
N GLN A 117 -13.51 9.75 -8.70
CA GLN A 117 -13.37 10.38 -7.38
C GLN A 117 -11.99 11.02 -7.20
N ALA A 118 -10.92 10.29 -7.52
CA ALA A 118 -9.56 10.82 -7.48
C ALA A 118 -9.36 12.05 -8.37
N ALA A 119 -9.95 12.06 -9.58
CA ALA A 119 -9.88 13.21 -10.48
C ALA A 119 -10.61 14.44 -9.90
N ARG A 120 -11.79 14.26 -9.28
CA ARG A 120 -12.50 15.33 -8.58
C ARG A 120 -11.68 15.90 -7.43
N ASP A 121 -11.02 15.05 -6.66
CA ASP A 121 -10.22 15.52 -5.53
C ASP A 121 -8.92 16.20 -5.97
N LEU A 122 -8.30 15.75 -7.06
CA LEU A 122 -7.16 16.44 -7.69
C LEU A 122 -7.53 17.86 -8.17
N LEU A 123 -8.73 18.07 -8.71
CA LEU A 123 -9.19 19.40 -9.14
C LEU A 123 -9.24 20.41 -7.97
N LYS A 124 -9.55 19.94 -6.75
CA LYS A 124 -9.58 20.78 -5.54
C LYS A 124 -8.18 21.18 -5.06
N LYS A 125 -7.12 20.48 -5.49
CA LYS A 125 -5.73 20.76 -5.07
C LYS A 125 -5.08 21.93 -5.80
N ASN A 126 -5.70 22.43 -6.87
CA ASN A 126 -5.17 23.53 -7.71
C ASN A 126 -3.73 23.27 -8.22
N ILE A 127 -3.41 22.02 -8.58
CA ILE A 127 -2.10 21.63 -9.14
C ILE A 127 -2.23 21.49 -10.65
N ARG A 128 -1.27 22.04 -11.41
CA ARG A 128 -1.18 21.85 -12.86
C ARG A 128 -0.21 20.71 -13.21
N PHE A 129 -0.65 19.80 -14.07
CA PHE A 129 0.16 18.67 -14.54
C PHE A 129 0.52 18.84 -16.01
N ARG A 130 1.79 18.57 -16.35
CA ARG A 130 2.34 18.65 -17.72
C ARG A 130 1.67 17.65 -18.67
N TYR A 131 1.38 16.44 -18.20
CA TYR A 131 0.91 15.34 -19.04
C TYR A 131 -0.59 15.07 -18.96
N VAL A 132 -1.32 15.77 -18.08
CA VAL A 132 -2.78 15.60 -17.92
C VAL A 132 -3.42 16.98 -17.71
N SER A 133 -4.27 17.39 -18.66
CA SER A 133 -4.93 18.69 -18.57
C SER A 133 -6.05 18.71 -17.51
N THR A 134 -6.37 19.89 -16.99
CA THR A 134 -7.50 20.10 -16.08
C THR A 134 -8.83 19.71 -16.73
N LYS A 135 -9.00 19.96 -18.04
CA LYS A 135 -10.16 19.51 -18.83
C LYS A 135 -10.27 17.97 -18.83
N LYS A 136 -9.15 17.25 -18.96
CA LYS A 136 -9.13 15.78 -18.90
C LYS A 136 -9.55 15.25 -17.52
N LEU A 137 -9.12 15.89 -16.43
CA LEU A 137 -9.56 15.51 -15.07
C LEU A 137 -11.06 15.81 -14.85
N ARG A 138 -11.55 16.95 -15.36
CA ARG A 138 -12.97 17.34 -15.24
C ARG A 138 -13.91 16.39 -15.99
N ASN A 139 -13.50 15.98 -17.19
CA ASN A 139 -14.31 15.16 -18.08
C ASN A 139 -13.67 13.77 -18.28
N LEU A 140 -13.28 13.12 -17.18
CA LEU A 140 -12.66 11.80 -17.21
C LEU A 140 -13.68 10.76 -17.72
N ARG A 141 -13.31 9.96 -18.71
CA ARG A 141 -14.12 8.83 -19.22
C ARG A 141 -13.48 7.49 -18.86
N PRO A 142 -14.22 6.37 -18.86
CA PRO A 142 -13.66 5.04 -18.55
C PRO A 142 -12.45 4.67 -19.40
N GLU A 143 -12.44 5.02 -20.68
CA GLU A 143 -11.37 4.71 -21.65
C GLU A 143 -10.10 5.51 -21.37
N ASP A 144 -10.22 6.67 -20.73
CA ASP A 144 -9.06 7.49 -20.37
C ASP A 144 -8.17 6.79 -19.33
N LEU A 145 -8.68 5.78 -18.62
CA LEU A 145 -7.87 4.97 -17.71
C LEU A 145 -6.87 4.07 -18.43
N TYR A 146 -6.99 3.84 -19.75
CA TYR A 146 -5.95 3.18 -20.54
C TYR A 146 -4.79 4.12 -20.91
N ASN A 147 -4.96 5.44 -20.75
CA ASN A 147 -3.88 6.39 -20.96
C ASN A 147 -2.87 6.31 -19.80
N PRO A 148 -1.58 6.01 -20.06
CA PRO A 148 -0.58 5.86 -19.00
C PRO A 148 -0.42 7.07 -18.09
N ALA A 149 -0.49 8.30 -18.64
CA ALA A 149 -0.32 9.51 -17.85
C ALA A 149 -1.48 9.72 -16.87
N VAL A 150 -2.72 9.53 -17.35
CA VAL A 150 -3.92 9.58 -16.50
C VAL A 150 -3.87 8.49 -15.43
N ASN A 151 -3.59 7.24 -15.83
CA ASN A 151 -3.59 6.10 -14.92
C ASN A 151 -2.53 6.25 -13.81
N ILE A 152 -1.30 6.64 -14.16
CA ILE A 152 -0.21 6.83 -13.18
C ILE A 152 -0.46 8.04 -12.28
N LEU A 153 -1.00 9.16 -12.81
CA LEU A 153 -1.36 10.31 -11.98
C LEU A 153 -2.38 9.93 -10.90
N LEU A 154 -3.46 9.26 -11.31
CA LEU A 154 -4.52 8.83 -10.39
C LEU A 154 -3.98 7.81 -9.38
N ALA A 155 -3.11 6.90 -9.81
CA ALA A 155 -2.45 5.95 -8.91
C ALA A 155 -1.57 6.66 -7.86
N CYS A 156 -0.73 7.61 -8.27
CA CYS A 156 0.10 8.39 -7.35
C CYS A 156 -0.76 9.15 -6.33
N TYR A 157 -1.87 9.75 -6.76
CA TYR A 157 -2.79 10.44 -5.86
C TYR A 157 -3.43 9.48 -4.85
N LEU A 158 -3.99 8.36 -5.31
CA LEU A 158 -4.67 7.37 -4.46
C LEU A 158 -3.69 6.72 -3.47
N ILE A 159 -2.47 6.38 -3.90
CA ILE A 159 -1.45 5.85 -3.01
C ILE A 159 -1.01 6.90 -1.98
N ALA A 160 -0.91 8.18 -2.35
CA ALA A 160 -0.65 9.23 -1.37
C ALA A 160 -1.80 9.36 -0.36
N LYS A 161 -3.05 9.24 -0.80
CA LYS A 161 -4.25 9.27 0.05
C LYS A 161 -4.21 8.12 1.06
N TYR A 162 -4.02 6.89 0.61
CA TYR A 162 -3.99 5.71 1.48
C TYR A 162 -2.78 5.72 2.42
N ASN A 163 -1.61 6.15 1.94
CA ASN A 163 -0.44 6.34 2.81
C ASN A 163 -0.73 7.33 3.94
N TYR A 164 -1.39 8.45 3.64
CA TYR A 164 -1.78 9.45 4.62
C TYR A 164 -2.79 8.88 5.64
N GLN A 165 -3.83 8.19 5.14
CA GLN A 165 -4.90 7.62 5.99
C GLN A 165 -4.42 6.48 6.91
N HIS A 166 -3.36 5.77 6.52
CA HIS A 166 -2.88 4.58 7.23
C HIS A 166 -1.44 4.70 7.73
N ASN A 167 -0.94 5.93 7.88
CA ASN A 167 0.38 6.22 8.44
C ASN A 167 1.52 5.44 7.75
N GLY A 168 1.41 5.24 6.44
CA GLY A 168 2.40 4.53 5.62
C GLY A 168 2.50 3.01 5.85
N LYS A 169 1.57 2.39 6.59
CA LYS A 169 1.54 0.93 6.78
C LYS A 169 1.21 0.22 5.46
N LEU A 170 2.23 -0.41 4.85
CA LEU A 170 2.16 -0.93 3.48
C LEU A 170 1.03 -1.95 3.28
N ASP A 171 0.82 -2.84 4.23
CA ASP A 171 -0.25 -3.85 4.20
C ASP A 171 -1.63 -3.20 4.16
N LEU A 172 -1.87 -2.14 4.94
CA LEU A 172 -3.11 -1.38 4.93
C LEU A 172 -3.28 -0.58 3.63
N VAL A 173 -2.22 0.05 3.14
CA VAL A 173 -2.22 0.82 1.88
C VAL A 173 -2.56 -0.07 0.70
N VAL A 174 -1.91 -1.24 0.60
CA VAL A 174 -2.16 -2.19 -0.48
C VAL A 174 -3.53 -2.87 -0.32
N SER A 175 -3.99 -3.12 0.92
CA SER A 175 -5.34 -3.60 1.17
C SER A 175 -6.40 -2.57 0.74
N ALA A 176 -6.22 -1.29 1.08
CA ALA A 176 -7.12 -0.23 0.64
C ALA A 176 -7.15 -0.10 -0.88
N TRP A 177 -6.00 -0.28 -1.54
CA TRP A 177 -5.91 -0.30 -2.99
C TRP A 177 -6.69 -1.47 -3.63
N ASN A 178 -6.49 -2.70 -3.12
CA ASN A 178 -7.06 -3.91 -3.74
C ASN A 178 -8.53 -4.17 -3.35
N ALA A 179 -8.88 -3.95 -2.09
CA ALA A 179 -10.20 -4.27 -1.52
C ALA A 179 -11.07 -3.03 -1.26
N GLY A 180 -10.55 -1.83 -1.55
CA GLY A 180 -11.24 -0.55 -1.31
C GLY A 180 -10.90 0.06 0.04
N GLU A 181 -11.05 1.38 0.15
CA GLU A 181 -10.61 2.15 1.32
C GLU A 181 -11.34 1.80 2.62
N TYR A 182 -12.59 1.36 2.53
CA TYR A 182 -13.42 0.95 3.67
C TYR A 182 -13.21 -0.52 4.09
N SER A 183 -12.29 -1.22 3.42
CA SER A 183 -11.97 -2.62 3.71
C SER A 183 -11.16 -2.79 5.01
N ILE A 184 -10.51 -1.72 5.47
CA ILE A 184 -9.67 -1.70 6.67
C ILE A 184 -10.56 -1.62 7.91
N LYS A 185 -10.44 -2.62 8.80
CA LYS A 185 -11.18 -2.69 10.08
C LYS A 185 -10.19 -2.84 11.22
N ASN A 186 -10.36 -2.06 12.29
CA ASN A 186 -9.51 -2.12 13.48
C ASN A 186 -7.99 -2.07 13.17
N SER A 187 -7.59 -1.24 12.19
CA SER A 187 -6.20 -1.15 11.70
C SER A 187 -5.62 -2.47 11.18
N LYS A 188 -6.46 -3.38 10.67
CA LYS A 188 -6.06 -4.63 10.02
C LYS A 188 -6.44 -4.63 8.53
N PRO A 189 -5.62 -5.25 7.66
CA PRO A 189 -5.96 -5.40 6.24
C PRO A 189 -7.15 -6.36 6.07
N ALA A 190 -7.80 -6.28 4.91
CA ALA A 190 -8.86 -7.22 4.56
C ALA A 190 -8.30 -8.65 4.43
N GLN A 191 -9.01 -9.61 5.00
CA GLN A 191 -8.56 -11.01 5.12
C GLN A 191 -8.93 -11.87 3.89
N TYR A 192 -9.23 -11.23 2.75
CA TYR A 192 -9.49 -11.95 1.50
C TYR A 192 -8.20 -12.54 0.96
N LYS A 193 -8.26 -13.78 0.47
CA LYS A 193 -7.12 -14.48 -0.16
C LYS A 193 -6.47 -13.65 -1.27
N GLU A 194 -7.30 -13.03 -2.12
CA GLU A 194 -6.87 -12.13 -3.21
C GLU A 194 -6.02 -10.98 -2.65
N THR A 195 -6.50 -10.32 -1.60
CA THR A 195 -5.86 -9.15 -0.97
C THR A 195 -4.56 -9.51 -0.28
N LEU A 196 -4.53 -10.57 0.55
CA LEU A 196 -3.30 -11.01 1.21
C LEU A 196 -2.22 -11.41 0.19
N ASN A 197 -2.62 -12.12 -0.88
CA ASN A 197 -1.72 -12.41 -1.99
C ASN A 197 -1.23 -11.14 -2.70
N HIS A 198 -2.09 -10.15 -2.87
CA HIS A 198 -1.74 -8.87 -3.48
C HIS A 198 -0.72 -8.10 -2.62
N ILE A 199 -0.92 -8.05 -1.30
CA ILE A 199 0.02 -7.44 -0.34
C ILE A 199 1.40 -8.09 -0.47
N GLY A 200 1.47 -9.43 -0.41
CA GLY A 200 2.72 -10.16 -0.58
C GLY A 200 3.41 -9.85 -1.91
N LYS A 201 2.65 -9.83 -3.01
CA LYS A 201 3.17 -9.60 -4.37
C LYS A 201 3.74 -8.19 -4.56
N VAL A 202 2.99 -7.16 -4.13
CA VAL A 202 3.45 -5.76 -4.20
C VAL A 202 4.67 -5.56 -3.29
N ASN A 203 4.65 -6.11 -2.08
CA ASN A 203 5.79 -6.04 -1.17
C ASN A 203 7.05 -6.68 -1.78
N GLY A 204 6.93 -7.88 -2.37
CA GLY A 204 8.05 -8.57 -3.02
C GLY A 204 8.68 -7.72 -4.13
N TYR A 205 7.87 -7.19 -5.06
CA TYR A 205 8.38 -6.31 -6.11
C TYR A 205 8.97 -5.02 -5.55
N PHE A 206 8.37 -4.44 -4.51
CA PHE A 206 8.87 -3.20 -3.91
C PHE A 206 10.25 -3.41 -3.28
N VAL A 207 10.42 -4.49 -2.51
CA VAL A 207 11.72 -4.88 -1.94
C VAL A 207 12.76 -5.13 -3.05
N TYR A 208 12.40 -5.81 -4.13
CA TYR A 208 13.28 -6.00 -5.29
C TYR A 208 13.81 -4.65 -5.82
N PHE A 209 12.92 -3.68 -6.05
CA PHE A 209 13.31 -2.37 -6.60
C PHE A 209 14.14 -1.53 -5.61
N LEU A 210 13.80 -1.54 -4.32
CA LEU A 210 14.59 -0.88 -3.28
C LEU A 210 16.03 -1.42 -3.25
N ASN A 211 16.18 -2.75 -3.24
CA ASN A 211 17.50 -3.40 -3.23
C ASN A 211 18.31 -3.06 -4.49
N ARG A 212 17.66 -3.01 -5.65
CA ARG A 212 18.30 -2.65 -6.91
C ARG A 212 18.78 -1.19 -6.91
N ARG A 213 17.95 -0.25 -6.43
CA ARG A 213 18.31 1.17 -6.31
C ARG A 213 19.50 1.36 -5.37
N ASN A 214 19.48 0.69 -4.22
CA ASN A 214 20.57 0.77 -3.24
C ASN A 214 21.89 0.19 -3.79
N LYS A 215 21.84 -0.90 -4.57
CA LYS A 215 23.01 -1.41 -5.30
C LYS A 215 23.53 -0.36 -6.30
N GLY A 216 22.65 0.22 -7.11
CA GLY A 216 23.02 1.26 -8.08
C GLY A 216 23.72 2.47 -7.45
N ASN A 217 23.17 2.98 -6.34
CA ASN A 217 23.76 4.12 -5.62
C ASN A 217 25.16 3.81 -5.06
N ARG A 218 25.37 2.59 -4.53
CA ARG A 218 26.69 2.17 -4.03
C ARG A 218 27.76 2.13 -5.12
N TYR A 219 27.40 1.73 -6.34
CA TYR A 219 28.34 1.75 -7.47
C TYR A 219 28.61 3.16 -7.99
N ALA A 220 27.63 4.07 -7.90
CA ALA A 220 27.80 5.46 -8.32
C ALA A 220 28.73 6.27 -7.40
N TYR A 221 28.84 5.91 -6.12
CA TYR A 221 29.70 6.59 -5.14
C TYR A 221 31.14 6.02 -5.06
N ARG A 222 31.44 4.94 -5.80
CA ARG A 222 32.78 4.30 -5.86
C ARG A 222 33.55 4.66 -7.14
N ARG A 223 33.04 5.59 -7.94
CA ARG A 223 33.67 6.16 -9.13
C ARG A 223 33.84 7.66 -8.90
#